data_AF-A0A8E5MIG7-F1
#
_entry.id   AF-A0A8E5MIG7-F1
#
_cell.length_a   1.000
_cell.length_b   1.000
_cell.length_c   1.000
_cell.angle_alpha   90.00
_cell.angle_beta   90.00
_cell.angle_gamma   90.00
#
_symmetry.space_group_name_H-M   'P 1'
#
loop_
_entity.id
_entity.type
_entity.pdbx_description
1 polymer ?
#
loop_
_entity_poly.entity_id
_entity_poly.type
_entity_poly.pdbx_seq_one_letter_code
_entity_poly.pdbx_strand_id
1 'polypeptide(L)'
;MAAAQESPAGPLPARLFQPDDSAEDLAHKQVLHDVVTLSAPPARAAQQLDEWVSGDANRKYAALRDRGFTLAADESAYLVAPNASRSMDMLAETVARLCSAYPPGHPAQDALVHLLQQLKDLPRHDVPDLRYDDANQLQLDQPRQIWLLGTPETRFLAQRFLRAAQDLAYPFSDVEDLGSETQLRWRNLQSFVARITTQDLIDCSDSTALLHILPRSHTYPDLEQRKMGGPRRLAADVEAAAQWLLPDPSRRWVRQQCREGNSSGGVWTEPNWRRWKEQFSLFAGDQRLPEATRSLAASLRHKMDAEDGA
;
A
#
# COMPACT_ATOMS: atom_id res chain seq x y z
N MET A 1 -11.52 -6.78 29.47
CA MET A 1 -11.32 -5.54 28.69
C MET A 1 -9.84 -5.25 28.63
N ALA A 2 -9.16 -5.77 27.60
CA ALA A 2 -7.77 -5.41 27.36
C ALA A 2 -7.79 -4.10 26.57
N ALA A 3 -7.38 -3.01 27.20
CA ALA A 3 -7.04 -1.79 26.50
C ALA A 3 -5.97 -2.17 25.46
N ALA A 4 -6.23 -1.84 24.19
CA ALA A 4 -5.18 -1.82 23.20
C ALA A 4 -4.09 -0.91 23.77
N GLN A 5 -2.92 -1.46 24.07
CA GLN A 5 -1.75 -0.65 24.36
C GLN A 5 -1.50 0.20 23.11
N GLU A 6 -1.85 1.47 23.20
CA GLU A 6 -1.43 2.49 22.24
C GLU A 6 0.10 2.41 22.15
N SER A 7 0.60 1.98 21.01
CA SER A 7 2.04 1.99 20.74
C SER A 7 2.43 3.47 20.62
N PRO A 8 3.27 4.04 21.51
CA PRO A 8 3.57 5.46 21.57
C PRO A 8 4.60 5.89 20.51
N ALA A 9 4.62 5.20 19.37
CA ALA A 9 5.46 5.58 18.25
C ALA A 9 4.72 6.71 17.49
N GLY A 10 5.13 7.95 17.76
CA GLY A 10 4.75 9.07 16.91
C GLY A 10 5.15 8.83 15.44
N PRO A 11 4.75 9.71 14.52
CA PRO A 11 5.10 9.58 13.11
C PRO A 11 6.60 9.40 12.90
N LEU A 12 6.98 8.45 12.04
CA LEU A 12 8.35 8.26 11.60
C LEU A 12 8.72 9.32 10.55
N PRO A 13 10.01 9.62 10.34
CA PRO A 13 10.43 10.57 9.31
C PRO A 13 9.99 10.11 7.91
N ALA A 14 9.11 10.83 7.23
CA ALA A 14 8.57 10.39 5.94
C ALA A 14 9.64 10.22 4.83
N ARG A 15 10.77 10.94 4.92
CA ARG A 15 11.85 10.98 3.90
C ARG A 15 11.28 11.11 2.48
N LEU A 16 10.32 12.02 2.34
CA LEU A 16 9.53 12.18 1.13
C LEU A 16 10.33 12.83 0.00
N PHE A 17 10.99 13.95 0.32
CA PHE A 17 11.77 14.74 -0.62
C PHE A 17 13.21 14.21 -0.72
N GLN A 18 13.73 14.13 -1.94
CA GLN A 18 15.07 13.65 -2.27
C GLN A 18 15.89 14.75 -2.97
N PRO A 19 17.24 14.72 -2.89
CA PRO A 19 18.09 15.75 -3.51
C PRO A 19 17.98 15.81 -5.04
N ASP A 20 17.59 14.71 -5.67
CA ASP A 20 17.45 14.55 -7.12
C ASP A 20 15.99 14.67 -7.61
N ASP A 21 15.06 15.08 -6.73
CA ASP A 21 13.69 15.36 -7.13
C ASP A 21 13.63 16.52 -8.14
N SER A 22 12.95 16.28 -9.26
CA SER A 22 12.65 17.35 -10.22
C SER A 22 11.59 18.31 -9.66
N ALA A 23 11.42 19.46 -10.30
CA ALA A 23 10.34 20.40 -9.93
C ALA A 23 8.95 19.75 -10.01
N GLU A 24 8.76 18.81 -10.94
CA GLU A 24 7.52 18.02 -11.07
C GLU A 24 7.33 17.09 -9.85
N ASP A 25 8.38 16.37 -9.46
CA ASP A 25 8.35 15.46 -8.31
C ASP A 25 8.08 16.24 -7.01
N LEU A 26 8.76 17.38 -6.82
CA LEU A 26 8.59 18.25 -5.65
C LEU A 26 7.15 18.78 -5.56
N ALA A 27 6.58 19.26 -6.66
CA ALA A 27 5.21 19.78 -6.67
C ALA A 27 4.18 18.69 -6.32
N HIS A 28 4.32 17.50 -6.91
CA HIS A 28 3.44 16.37 -6.60
C HIS A 28 3.54 15.93 -5.14
N LYS A 29 4.78 15.73 -4.66
CA LYS A 29 5.05 15.32 -3.29
C LYS A 29 4.55 16.35 -2.28
N GLN A 30 4.64 17.65 -2.60
CA GLN A 30 4.17 18.71 -1.73
C GLN A 30 2.65 18.61 -1.49
N VAL A 31 1.85 18.34 -2.52
CA VAL A 31 0.39 18.17 -2.35
C VAL A 31 0.08 17.04 -1.35
N LEU A 32 0.77 15.92 -1.46
CA LEU A 32 0.60 14.79 -0.56
C LEU A 32 1.16 15.06 0.85
N HIS A 33 2.24 15.83 0.94
CA HIS A 33 2.77 16.33 2.20
C HIS A 33 1.77 17.22 2.94
N ASP A 34 1.10 18.12 2.23
CA ASP A 34 0.09 19.02 2.78
C ASP A 34 -1.13 18.23 3.30
N VAL A 35 -1.49 17.12 2.65
CA VAL A 35 -2.54 16.20 3.14
C VAL A 35 -2.14 15.54 4.44
N VAL A 36 -0.94 14.96 4.54
CA VAL A 36 -0.53 14.23 5.75
C VAL A 36 -0.17 15.13 6.93
N THR A 37 0.20 16.38 6.66
CA THR A 37 0.37 17.42 7.68
C THR A 37 -0.95 18.11 8.03
N LEU A 38 -2.06 17.73 7.38
CA LEU A 38 -3.40 18.30 7.56
C LEU A 38 -3.48 19.79 7.21
N SER A 39 -2.50 20.30 6.46
CA SER A 39 -2.45 21.68 5.96
C SER A 39 -3.41 21.89 4.78
N ALA A 40 -3.75 20.81 4.06
CA ALA A 40 -4.73 20.82 2.98
C ALA A 40 -5.81 19.73 3.18
N PRO A 41 -7.10 20.04 2.95
CA PRO A 41 -8.15 19.03 2.94
C PRO A 41 -7.96 18.02 1.79
N PRO A 42 -8.24 16.72 2.00
CA PRO A 42 -8.11 15.70 0.97
C PRO A 42 -8.88 16.00 -0.33
N ALA A 43 -10.08 16.58 -0.25
CA ALA A 43 -10.87 16.95 -1.43
C ALA A 43 -10.19 18.02 -2.30
N ARG A 44 -9.57 19.01 -1.66
CA ARG A 44 -8.81 20.06 -2.36
C ARG A 44 -7.56 19.48 -3.01
N ALA A 45 -6.85 18.61 -2.30
CA ALA A 45 -5.67 17.93 -2.84
C ALA A 45 -6.02 17.01 -4.03
N ALA A 46 -7.15 16.31 -3.98
CA ALA A 46 -7.65 15.50 -5.09
C ALA A 46 -7.90 16.37 -6.34
N GLN A 47 -8.59 17.50 -6.20
CA GLN A 47 -8.81 18.45 -7.30
C GLN A 47 -7.49 19.02 -7.84
N GLN A 48 -6.55 19.37 -6.96
CA GLN A 48 -5.25 19.89 -7.38
C GLN A 48 -4.43 18.86 -8.16
N LEU A 49 -4.42 17.60 -7.71
CA LEU A 49 -3.77 16.51 -8.43
C LEU A 49 -4.42 16.30 -9.80
N ASP A 50 -5.75 16.32 -9.86
CA ASP A 50 -6.52 16.16 -11.08
C ASP A 50 -6.21 17.26 -12.11
N GLU A 51 -6.38 18.53 -11.72
CA GLU A 51 -6.09 19.69 -12.55
C GLU A 51 -4.64 19.69 -13.05
N TRP A 52 -3.71 19.26 -12.19
CA TRP A 52 -2.31 19.21 -12.54
C TRP A 52 -1.99 18.11 -13.55
N VAL A 53 -2.44 16.88 -13.32
CA VAL A 53 -2.21 15.74 -14.22
C VAL A 53 -2.89 16.00 -15.57
N SER A 54 -4.16 16.39 -15.55
CA SER A 54 -4.93 16.68 -16.75
C SER A 54 -4.39 17.89 -17.50
N GLY A 55 -4.01 18.95 -16.77
CA GLY A 55 -3.41 20.14 -17.36
C GLY A 55 -2.06 19.86 -18.00
N ASP A 56 -1.19 19.09 -17.34
CA ASP A 56 0.14 18.73 -17.87
C ASP A 56 0.05 17.84 -19.10
N ALA A 57 -0.77 16.80 -19.05
CA ALA A 57 -1.04 15.92 -20.17
C ALA A 57 -1.55 16.70 -21.39
N ASN A 58 -2.54 17.58 -21.22
CA ASN A 58 -3.08 18.38 -22.32
C ASN A 58 -2.06 19.39 -22.88
N ARG A 59 -1.26 20.04 -22.03
CA ARG A 59 -0.20 20.96 -22.48
C ARG A 59 0.86 20.24 -23.31
N LYS A 60 1.40 19.13 -22.80
CA LYS A 60 2.42 18.32 -23.50
C LYS A 60 1.88 17.76 -24.83
N TYR A 61 0.65 17.28 -24.82
CA TYR A 61 -0.01 16.80 -26.04
C TYR A 61 -0.17 17.90 -27.09
N ALA A 62 -0.66 19.08 -26.70
CA ALA A 62 -0.81 20.22 -27.61
C ALA A 62 0.53 20.65 -28.21
N ALA A 63 1.57 20.76 -27.37
CA ALA A 63 2.92 21.12 -27.80
C ALA A 63 3.51 20.13 -28.82
N LEU A 64 3.29 18.82 -28.62
CA LEU A 64 3.71 17.79 -29.58
C LEU A 64 2.86 17.80 -30.86
N ARG A 65 1.55 17.98 -30.74
CA ARG A 65 0.63 18.06 -31.88
C ARG A 65 1.00 19.21 -32.81
N ASP A 66 1.37 20.37 -32.27
CA ASP A 66 1.72 21.57 -33.06
C ASP A 66 2.99 21.37 -33.91
N ARG A 67 3.85 20.43 -33.54
CA ARG A 67 5.02 20.00 -34.33
C ARG A 67 4.82 18.65 -35.04
N GLY A 68 3.58 18.19 -35.20
CA GLY A 68 3.26 16.95 -35.91
C GLY A 68 3.71 15.67 -35.22
N PHE A 69 3.78 15.67 -33.88
CA PHE A 69 4.27 14.56 -33.04
C PHE A 69 5.71 14.14 -33.35
N THR A 70 6.54 15.11 -33.74
CA THR A 70 7.98 14.88 -33.95
C THR A 70 8.78 15.24 -32.71
N LEU A 71 9.78 14.41 -32.40
CA LEU A 71 10.77 14.66 -31.36
C LEU A 71 12.05 15.20 -31.98
N ALA A 72 12.69 16.17 -31.33
CA ALA A 72 14.06 16.56 -31.68
C ALA A 72 15.05 15.43 -31.31
N ALA A 73 16.23 15.44 -31.95
CA ALA A 73 17.22 14.37 -31.77
C ALA A 73 17.76 14.25 -30.33
N ASP A 74 17.70 15.33 -29.55
CA ASP A 74 18.13 15.41 -28.15
C ASP A 74 16.96 15.36 -27.15
N GLU A 75 15.71 15.28 -27.62
CA GLU A 75 14.54 15.19 -26.76
C GLU A 75 14.25 13.74 -26.34
N SER A 76 14.03 13.55 -25.04
CA SER A 76 13.50 12.29 -24.52
C SER A 76 11.98 12.31 -24.54
N ALA A 77 11.36 11.34 -25.21
CA ALA A 77 9.91 11.15 -25.24
C ALA A 77 9.33 11.09 -23.82
N TYR A 78 10.06 10.49 -22.89
CA TYR A 78 9.71 10.42 -21.47
C TYR A 78 9.45 11.79 -20.82
N LEU A 79 10.19 12.83 -21.24
CA LEU A 79 10.11 14.17 -20.66
C LEU A 79 9.07 15.04 -21.37
N VAL A 80 8.91 14.86 -22.68
CA VAL A 80 8.08 15.76 -23.51
C VAL A 80 6.70 15.20 -23.85
N ALA A 81 6.53 13.88 -23.82
CA ALA A 81 5.25 13.23 -24.09
C ALA A 81 4.33 13.30 -22.86
N PRO A 82 3.01 13.46 -23.05
CA PRO A 82 2.07 13.35 -21.95
C PRO A 82 2.10 11.94 -21.37
N ASN A 83 2.26 11.84 -20.05
CA ASN A 83 2.40 10.57 -19.35
C ASN A 83 1.61 10.59 -18.03
N ALA A 84 0.28 10.56 -18.16
CA ALA A 84 -0.62 10.53 -17.02
C ALA A 84 -0.47 9.25 -16.20
N SER A 85 -0.11 8.13 -16.86
CA SER A 85 0.18 6.86 -16.18
C SER A 85 1.30 6.99 -15.16
N ARG A 86 2.40 7.66 -15.52
CA ARG A 86 3.51 7.94 -14.58
C ARG A 86 3.06 8.76 -13.38
N SER A 87 2.19 9.75 -13.60
CA SER A 87 1.68 10.58 -12.50
C SER A 87 0.87 9.76 -11.49
N MET A 88 0.07 8.80 -11.96
CA MET A 88 -0.66 7.87 -11.08
C MET A 88 0.28 6.90 -10.35
N ASP A 89 1.33 6.41 -11.03
CA ASP A 89 2.36 5.59 -10.40
C ASP A 89 3.10 6.34 -9.29
N MET A 90 3.47 7.60 -9.55
CA MET A 90 4.11 8.49 -8.57
C MET A 90 3.20 8.75 -7.36
N LEU A 91 1.90 8.91 -7.58
CA LEU A 91 0.92 9.00 -6.49
C LEU A 91 0.96 7.74 -5.61
N ALA A 92 0.82 6.55 -6.20
CA ALA A 92 0.79 5.30 -5.44
C ALA A 92 2.11 5.05 -4.70
N GLU A 93 3.26 5.32 -5.32
CA GLU A 93 4.58 5.21 -4.69
C GLU A 93 4.72 6.18 -3.51
N THR A 94 4.31 7.42 -3.70
CA THR A 94 4.38 8.45 -2.66
C THR A 94 3.44 8.12 -1.49
N VAL A 95 2.21 7.69 -1.78
CA VAL A 95 1.25 7.26 -0.76
C VAL A 95 1.76 6.05 0.01
N ALA A 96 2.35 5.04 -0.65
CA ALA A 96 2.95 3.88 0.00
C ALA A 96 4.09 4.28 0.96
N ARG A 97 4.93 5.24 0.55
CA ARG A 97 5.99 5.78 1.41
C ARG A 97 5.41 6.50 2.63
N LEU A 98 4.46 7.41 2.39
CA LEU A 98 3.84 8.22 3.44
C LEU A 98 3.07 7.35 4.45
N CYS A 99 2.23 6.43 4.00
CA CYS A 99 1.40 5.63 4.90
C CYS A 99 2.23 4.72 5.82
N SER A 100 3.41 4.27 5.38
CA SER A 100 4.36 3.54 6.23
C SER A 100 4.91 4.40 7.38
N ALA A 101 4.95 5.73 7.24
CA ALA A 101 5.51 6.62 8.25
C ALA A 101 4.54 6.88 9.43
N TYR A 102 3.23 6.82 9.19
CA TYR A 102 2.22 7.16 10.19
C TYR A 102 1.60 5.90 10.81
N PRO A 103 1.40 5.84 12.14
CA PRO A 103 0.88 4.65 12.80
C PRO A 103 -0.61 4.38 12.49
N PRO A 104 -1.08 3.13 12.71
CA PRO A 104 -2.51 2.80 12.65
C PRO A 104 -3.35 3.75 13.50
N GLY A 105 -4.45 4.28 12.94
CA GLY A 105 -5.34 5.22 13.62
C GLY A 105 -4.84 6.68 13.66
N HIS A 106 -3.68 6.98 13.08
CA HIS A 106 -3.22 8.36 12.97
C HIS A 106 -4.05 9.15 11.93
N PRO A 107 -4.44 10.42 12.21
CA PRO A 107 -5.25 11.23 11.28
C PRO A 107 -4.66 11.39 9.88
N ALA A 108 -3.33 11.38 9.75
CA ALA A 108 -2.66 11.40 8.45
C ALA A 108 -2.96 10.17 7.58
N GLN A 109 -3.09 8.97 8.18
CA GLN A 109 -3.53 7.80 7.41
C GLN A 109 -4.99 7.97 6.95
N ASP A 110 -5.85 8.53 7.80
CA ASP A 110 -7.25 8.81 7.45
C ASP A 110 -7.34 9.81 6.30
N ALA A 111 -6.53 10.88 6.34
CA ALA A 111 -6.45 11.87 5.30
C ALA A 111 -6.00 11.27 3.95
N LEU A 112 -5.03 10.35 3.96
CA LEU A 112 -4.60 9.63 2.76
C LEU A 112 -5.68 8.69 2.20
N VAL A 113 -6.41 7.97 3.07
CA VAL A 113 -7.55 7.14 2.63
C VAL A 113 -8.64 8.02 2.02
N HIS A 114 -8.99 9.13 2.68
CA HIS A 114 -9.97 10.09 2.17
C HIS A 114 -9.52 10.73 0.86
N LEU A 115 -8.22 11.00 0.68
CA LEU A 115 -7.70 11.50 -0.59
C LEU A 115 -8.00 10.52 -1.73
N LEU A 116 -7.72 9.22 -1.52
CA LEU A 116 -7.99 8.19 -2.53
C LEU A 116 -9.50 8.04 -2.79
N GLN A 117 -10.36 8.16 -1.77
CA GLN A 117 -11.80 8.20 -1.97
C GLN A 117 -12.22 9.42 -2.81
N GLN A 118 -11.70 10.60 -2.50
CA GLN A 118 -12.01 11.82 -3.26
C GLN A 118 -11.56 11.71 -4.72
N LEU A 119 -10.39 11.12 -4.99
CA LEU A 119 -9.95 10.83 -6.36
C LEU A 119 -10.89 9.83 -7.06
N LYS A 120 -11.36 8.78 -6.37
CA LYS A 120 -12.33 7.81 -6.91
C LYS A 120 -13.67 8.47 -7.27
N ASP A 121 -14.09 9.46 -6.49
CA ASP A 121 -15.37 10.16 -6.63
C ASP A 121 -15.32 11.29 -7.66
N LEU A 122 -14.15 11.68 -8.17
CA LEU A 122 -14.03 12.69 -9.22
C LEU A 122 -14.74 12.25 -10.51
N PRO A 123 -15.31 13.19 -11.29
CA PRO A 123 -15.88 12.87 -12.58
C PRO A 123 -14.85 12.20 -13.49
N ARG A 124 -15.20 11.02 -13.99
CA ARG A 124 -14.36 10.29 -14.95
C ARG A 124 -14.17 11.13 -16.20
N HIS A 125 -12.93 11.21 -16.66
CA HIS A 125 -12.58 11.87 -17.91
C HIS A 125 -11.30 11.27 -18.48
N ASP A 126 -11.12 11.49 -19.77
CA ASP A 126 -9.97 11.05 -20.51
C ASP A 126 -8.88 12.12 -20.54
N VAL A 127 -7.62 11.70 -20.45
CA VAL A 127 -6.45 12.56 -20.65
C VAL A 127 -5.51 11.96 -21.68
N PRO A 128 -4.78 12.77 -22.44
CA PRO A 128 -3.72 12.26 -23.31
C PRO A 128 -2.68 11.47 -22.52
N ASP A 129 -2.31 10.29 -23.01
CA ASP A 129 -1.28 9.45 -22.42
C ASP A 129 -0.56 8.73 -23.57
N LEU A 130 0.62 9.22 -23.95
CA LEU A 130 1.38 8.68 -25.07
C LEU A 130 2.44 7.71 -24.57
N ARG A 131 2.49 6.54 -25.20
CA ARG A 131 3.57 5.57 -24.98
C ARG A 131 4.73 5.86 -25.92
N TYR A 132 5.87 5.29 -25.58
CA TYR A 132 7.03 5.28 -26.44
C TYR A 132 7.78 3.97 -26.28
N ASP A 133 8.50 3.55 -27.32
CA ASP A 133 9.30 2.33 -27.30
C ASP A 133 10.75 2.59 -26.87
N ASP A 134 11.55 1.52 -26.79
CA ASP A 134 12.98 1.58 -26.45
C ASP A 134 13.80 2.40 -27.46
N ALA A 135 13.26 2.64 -28.67
CA ALA A 135 13.85 3.49 -29.69
C ALA A 135 13.39 4.96 -29.57
N ASN A 136 12.72 5.34 -28.47
CA ASN A 136 12.19 6.67 -28.20
C ASN A 136 11.14 7.13 -29.23
N GLN A 137 10.47 6.19 -29.91
CA GLN A 137 9.43 6.50 -30.88
C GLN A 137 8.07 6.62 -30.20
N LEU A 138 7.36 7.72 -30.46
CA LEU A 138 6.02 7.95 -29.92
C LEU A 138 5.01 6.97 -30.54
N GLN A 139 4.26 6.31 -29.67
CA GLN A 139 3.09 5.53 -30.01
C GLN A 139 1.86 6.38 -29.70
N LEU A 140 1.17 6.78 -30.77
CA LEU A 140 -0.07 7.55 -30.67
C LEU A 140 -1.20 6.66 -30.15
N ASP A 141 -1.26 6.55 -28.84
CA ASP A 141 -2.30 5.81 -28.14
C ASP A 141 -3.57 6.64 -27.95
N GLN A 142 -4.67 5.95 -27.67
CA GLN A 142 -5.92 6.61 -27.29
C GLN A 142 -5.79 7.29 -25.92
N PRO A 143 -6.58 8.36 -25.67
CA PRO A 143 -6.71 8.94 -24.34
C PRO A 143 -6.98 7.88 -23.27
N ARG A 144 -6.44 8.08 -22.07
CA ARG A 144 -6.60 7.19 -20.92
C ARG A 144 -7.52 7.83 -19.89
N GLN A 145 -8.43 7.03 -19.34
CA GLN A 145 -9.16 7.42 -18.13
C GLN A 145 -8.23 7.37 -16.91
N ILE A 146 -8.17 8.47 -16.18
CA ILE A 146 -7.42 8.55 -14.92
C ILE A 146 -8.33 8.36 -13.72
N TRP A 147 -7.70 8.11 -12.56
CA TRP A 147 -8.37 7.86 -11.28
C TRP A 147 -9.36 6.69 -11.29
N LEU A 148 -9.09 5.67 -12.13
CA LEU A 148 -9.82 4.40 -12.11
C LEU A 148 -9.46 3.59 -10.86
N LEU A 149 -9.91 4.08 -9.70
CA LEU A 149 -9.80 3.42 -8.42
C LEU A 149 -10.94 2.43 -8.23
N GLY A 150 -10.64 1.28 -7.63
CA GLY A 150 -11.51 0.10 -7.61
C GLY A 150 -10.90 -1.13 -8.26
N THR A 151 -11.53 -2.26 -8.01
CA THR A 151 -11.19 -3.55 -8.64
C THR A 151 -12.05 -3.81 -9.88
N PRO A 152 -11.47 -4.34 -10.97
CA PRO A 152 -10.08 -4.80 -11.16
C PRO A 152 -9.05 -3.76 -11.65
N GLU A 153 -9.44 -2.50 -11.85
CA GLU A 153 -8.69 -1.50 -12.64
C GLU A 153 -7.36 -1.04 -12.00
N THR A 154 -7.18 -1.23 -10.69
CA THR A 154 -6.05 -0.70 -9.92
C THR A 154 -4.83 -1.62 -9.77
N ARG A 155 -4.79 -2.75 -10.48
CA ARG A 155 -3.71 -3.74 -10.31
C ARG A 155 -2.31 -3.16 -10.52
N PHE A 156 -2.16 -2.19 -11.43
CA PHE A 156 -0.86 -1.54 -11.67
C PHE A 156 -0.42 -0.65 -10.49
N LEU A 157 -1.36 0.06 -9.84
CA LEU A 157 -1.08 0.85 -8.63
C LEU A 157 -0.73 -0.04 -7.44
N ALA A 158 -1.39 -1.18 -7.30
CA ALA A 158 -1.11 -2.16 -6.25
C ALA A 158 0.33 -2.66 -6.26
N GLN A 159 1.00 -2.69 -7.42
CA GLN A 159 2.40 -3.09 -7.53
C GLN A 159 3.34 -2.16 -6.75
N ARG A 160 3.00 -0.86 -6.62
CA ARG A 160 3.80 0.10 -5.84
C ARG A 160 3.75 -0.20 -4.35
N PHE A 161 2.57 -0.59 -3.85
CA PHE A 161 2.42 -1.05 -2.47
C PHE A 161 3.10 -2.41 -2.23
N LEU A 162 3.01 -3.33 -3.19
CA LEU A 162 3.70 -4.61 -3.12
C LEU A 162 5.22 -4.44 -3.05
N ARG A 163 5.78 -3.55 -3.88
CA ARG A 163 7.21 -3.24 -3.83
C ARG A 163 7.62 -2.65 -2.48
N ALA A 164 6.86 -1.67 -1.97
CA ALA A 164 7.11 -1.11 -0.64
C ALA A 164 7.03 -2.17 0.47
N ALA A 165 6.08 -3.10 0.38
CA ALA A 165 5.95 -4.23 1.29
C ALA A 165 7.16 -5.17 1.22
N GLN A 166 7.62 -5.52 0.02
CA GLN A 166 8.79 -6.37 -0.19
C GLN A 166 10.07 -5.72 0.32
N ASP A 167 10.26 -4.42 0.10
CA ASP A 167 11.44 -3.68 0.57
C ASP A 167 11.50 -3.66 2.11
N LEU A 168 10.36 -3.44 2.78
CA LEU A 168 10.28 -3.45 4.25
C LEU A 168 10.44 -4.86 4.84
N ALA A 169 9.79 -5.85 4.23
CA ALA A 169 9.75 -7.22 4.75
C ALA A 169 10.82 -8.14 4.13
N TYR A 170 11.84 -7.58 3.47
CA TYR A 170 12.94 -8.35 2.90
C TYR A 170 13.61 -9.26 3.96
N PRO A 171 14.03 -10.51 3.66
CA PRO A 171 14.55 -11.44 4.67
C PRO A 171 15.76 -10.97 5.47
N PHE A 172 16.51 -10.00 4.94
CA PHE A 172 17.69 -9.39 5.56
C PHE A 172 17.46 -7.95 6.04
N SER A 173 16.20 -7.50 6.11
CA SER A 173 15.87 -6.23 6.76
C SER A 173 15.88 -6.38 8.29
N ASP A 174 15.98 -5.26 9.00
CA ASP A 174 15.88 -5.14 10.46
C ASP A 174 14.41 -5.20 10.96
N VAL A 175 13.49 -5.72 10.14
CA VAL A 175 12.09 -5.93 10.52
C VAL A 175 11.94 -6.90 11.70
N GLU A 176 12.93 -7.77 11.93
CA GLU A 176 12.93 -8.68 13.09
C GLU A 176 13.23 -7.95 14.41
N ASP A 177 13.86 -6.77 14.38
CA ASP A 177 14.10 -6.00 15.59
C ASP A 177 12.83 -5.22 15.96
N LEU A 178 12.05 -5.77 16.90
CA LEU A 178 10.81 -5.14 17.36
C LEU A 178 11.04 -3.70 17.84
N GLY A 179 10.26 -2.76 17.31
CA GLY A 179 10.43 -1.33 17.57
C GLY A 179 11.43 -0.63 16.63
N SER A 180 12.10 -1.35 15.72
CA SER A 180 12.89 -0.74 14.66
C SER A 180 12.01 0.10 13.73
N GLU A 181 12.62 1.07 13.04
CA GLU A 181 11.91 1.90 12.07
C GLU A 181 11.25 1.02 10.99
N THR A 182 11.95 -0.01 10.50
CA THR A 182 11.44 -0.94 9.48
C THR A 182 10.28 -1.78 9.99
N GLN A 183 10.34 -2.30 11.22
CA GLN A 183 9.24 -3.05 11.82
C GLN A 183 7.99 -2.18 11.99
N LEU A 184 8.16 -0.96 12.47
CA LEU A 184 7.07 0.00 12.63
C LEU A 184 6.48 0.39 11.27
N ARG A 185 7.31 0.66 10.26
CA ARG A 185 6.86 0.94 8.88
C ARG A 185 6.09 -0.21 8.28
N TRP A 186 6.53 -1.45 8.51
CA TRP A 186 5.85 -2.64 8.03
C TRP A 186 4.44 -2.74 8.60
N ARG A 187 4.29 -2.61 9.92
CA ARG A 187 2.98 -2.57 10.59
C ARG A 187 2.10 -1.42 10.06
N ASN A 188 2.66 -0.22 9.93
CA ASN A 188 1.93 0.97 9.49
C ASN A 188 1.40 0.81 8.06
N LEU A 189 2.25 0.31 7.14
CA LEU A 189 1.87 -0.01 5.77
C LEU A 189 0.72 -1.02 5.76
N GLN A 190 0.81 -2.12 6.53
CA GLN A 190 -0.24 -3.14 6.61
C GLN A 190 -1.60 -2.59 7.05
N SER A 191 -1.61 -1.67 8.00
CA SER A 191 -2.85 -0.99 8.41
C SER A 191 -3.47 -0.18 7.29
N PHE A 192 -2.66 0.56 6.54
CA PHE A 192 -3.14 1.35 5.42
C PHE A 192 -3.65 0.47 4.27
N VAL A 193 -2.86 -0.53 3.85
CA VAL A 193 -3.23 -1.39 2.71
C VAL A 193 -4.46 -2.24 3.01
N ALA A 194 -4.66 -2.68 4.26
CA ALA A 194 -5.88 -3.35 4.68
C ALA A 194 -7.10 -2.43 4.47
N ARG A 195 -7.01 -1.16 4.87
CA ARG A 195 -8.11 -0.20 4.73
C ARG A 195 -8.45 0.09 3.27
N ILE A 196 -7.48 0.45 2.44
CA ILE A 196 -7.74 0.80 1.04
C ILE A 196 -8.23 -0.42 0.22
N THR A 197 -7.80 -1.64 0.58
CA THR A 197 -8.27 -2.87 -0.06
C THR A 197 -9.74 -3.13 0.32
N THR A 198 -10.05 -3.09 1.62
CA THR A 198 -11.40 -3.39 2.12
C THR A 198 -12.46 -2.34 1.72
N GLN A 199 -12.02 -1.15 1.31
CA GLN A 199 -12.86 -0.07 0.78
C GLN A 199 -12.92 -0.04 -0.75
N ASP A 200 -12.35 -1.06 -1.43
CA ASP A 200 -12.30 -1.14 -2.89
C ASP A 200 -11.69 0.11 -3.52
N LEU A 201 -10.59 0.62 -2.95
CA LEU A 201 -9.85 1.75 -3.53
C LEU A 201 -8.70 1.23 -4.39
N ILE A 202 -7.84 0.40 -3.80
CA ILE A 202 -6.72 -0.28 -4.49
C ILE A 202 -6.60 -1.67 -3.86
N ASP A 203 -6.70 -2.72 -4.67
CA ASP A 203 -6.54 -4.09 -4.18
C ASP A 203 -5.08 -4.43 -3.91
N CYS A 204 -4.69 -4.34 -2.64
CA CYS A 204 -3.34 -4.64 -2.16
C CYS A 204 -3.26 -6.02 -1.50
N SER A 205 -4.12 -6.96 -1.89
CA SER A 205 -4.19 -8.30 -1.31
C SER A 205 -2.85 -9.05 -1.35
N ASP A 206 -2.12 -8.94 -2.45
CA ASP A 206 -0.81 -9.57 -2.62
C ASP A 206 0.27 -9.01 -1.66
N SER A 207 0.01 -7.85 -1.04
CA SER A 207 0.92 -7.19 -0.09
C SER A 207 0.67 -7.58 1.37
N THR A 208 -0.26 -8.48 1.65
CA THR A 208 -0.66 -8.78 3.04
C THR A 208 0.43 -9.53 3.83
N ALA A 209 0.66 -9.09 5.07
CA ALA A 209 1.49 -9.79 6.05
C ALA A 209 0.91 -11.14 6.49
N LEU A 210 -0.38 -11.39 6.24
CA LEU A 210 -0.99 -12.70 6.51
C LEU A 210 -0.32 -13.83 5.72
N LEU A 211 0.28 -13.54 4.56
CA LEU A 211 1.08 -14.53 3.83
C LEU A 211 2.35 -14.91 4.59
N HIS A 212 2.96 -13.97 5.31
CA HIS A 212 4.28 -14.17 5.94
C HIS A 212 4.22 -15.07 7.18
N ILE A 213 3.03 -15.21 7.77
CA ILE A 213 2.80 -16.11 8.90
C ILE A 213 2.34 -17.51 8.47
N LEU A 214 2.29 -17.80 7.17
CA LEU A 214 1.97 -19.13 6.66
C LEU A 214 3.24 -19.96 6.46
N PRO A 215 3.34 -21.20 6.99
CA PRO A 215 4.54 -22.04 6.86
C PRO A 215 4.98 -22.37 5.42
N ARG A 216 4.10 -22.19 4.43
CA ARG A 216 4.42 -22.41 3.01
C ARG A 216 5.01 -21.17 2.34
N SER A 217 4.96 -20.01 2.98
CA SER A 217 5.53 -18.79 2.43
C SER A 217 7.05 -18.85 2.47
N HIS A 218 7.68 -18.37 1.41
CA HIS A 218 9.13 -18.19 1.35
C HIS A 218 9.65 -17.15 2.35
N THR A 219 8.76 -16.29 2.87
CA THR A 219 9.07 -15.30 3.92
C THR A 219 8.87 -15.81 5.33
N TYR A 220 8.29 -17.01 5.51
CA TYR A 220 8.15 -17.63 6.82
C TYR A 220 9.54 -18.06 7.32
N PRO A 221 9.98 -17.64 8.51
CA PRO A 221 11.32 -17.94 8.98
C PRO A 221 11.47 -19.41 9.36
N ASP A 222 12.59 -20.02 8.98
CA ASP A 222 13.00 -21.32 9.51
C ASP A 222 13.38 -21.17 10.99
N LEU A 223 12.50 -21.64 11.88
CA LEU A 223 12.67 -21.51 13.33
C LEU A 223 13.74 -22.44 13.91
N GLU A 224 14.13 -23.48 13.19
CA GLU A 224 15.19 -24.41 13.60
C GLU A 224 16.57 -23.83 13.27
N GLN A 225 16.71 -23.22 12.08
CA GLN A 225 17.94 -22.55 11.65
C GLN A 225 18.11 -21.18 12.33
N ARG A 226 17.03 -20.38 12.43
CA ARG A 226 17.05 -19.04 13.03
C ARG A 226 16.42 -19.05 14.42
N LYS A 227 17.05 -19.72 15.38
CA LYS A 227 16.50 -19.91 16.74
C LYS A 227 16.17 -18.60 17.49
N MET A 228 16.94 -17.53 17.25
CA MET A 228 16.69 -16.20 17.84
C MET A 228 15.98 -15.25 16.87
N GLY A 229 16.48 -15.10 15.65
CA GLY A 229 15.91 -14.18 14.65
C GLY A 229 14.55 -14.62 14.11
N GLY A 230 14.31 -15.93 14.01
CA GLY A 230 13.05 -16.48 13.48
C GLY A 230 11.84 -16.10 14.34
N PRO A 231 11.83 -16.39 15.66
CA PRO A 231 10.76 -15.94 16.54
C PRO A 231 10.56 -14.41 16.54
N ARG A 232 11.65 -13.64 16.47
CA ARG A 232 11.59 -12.17 16.38
C ARG A 232 10.93 -11.68 15.09
N ARG A 233 11.31 -12.28 13.96
CA ARG A 233 10.68 -12.04 12.66
C ARG A 233 9.19 -12.39 12.68
N LEU A 234 8.83 -13.55 13.23
CA LEU A 234 7.42 -13.93 13.40
C LEU A 234 6.65 -12.93 14.26
N ALA A 235 7.26 -12.42 15.34
CA ALA A 235 6.60 -11.44 16.18
C ALA A 235 6.26 -10.16 15.41
N ALA A 236 7.19 -9.66 14.58
CA ALA A 236 6.95 -8.52 13.70
C ALA A 236 5.86 -8.78 12.65
N ASP A 237 5.92 -9.94 11.99
CA ASP A 237 4.90 -10.32 10.99
C ASP A 237 3.52 -10.56 11.61
N VAL A 238 3.43 -11.04 12.86
CA VAL A 238 2.16 -11.15 13.60
C VAL A 238 1.57 -9.77 13.89
N GLU A 239 2.38 -8.79 14.32
CA GLU A 239 1.90 -7.42 14.54
C GLU A 239 1.39 -6.75 13.26
N ALA A 240 2.06 -7.01 12.15
CA ALA A 240 1.69 -6.50 10.84
C ALA A 240 0.43 -7.21 10.29
N ALA A 241 0.37 -8.54 10.39
CA ALA A 241 -0.79 -9.34 10.00
C ALA A 241 -2.04 -9.02 10.84
N ALA A 242 -1.85 -8.65 12.11
CA ALA A 242 -2.92 -8.23 12.99
C ALA A 242 -3.73 -7.05 12.41
N GLN A 243 -3.11 -6.18 11.60
CA GLN A 243 -3.80 -5.03 11.03
C GLN A 243 -4.94 -5.40 10.07
N TRP A 244 -4.91 -6.61 9.49
CA TRP A 244 -6.00 -7.12 8.65
C TRP A 244 -7.15 -7.75 9.44
N LEU A 245 -6.92 -8.12 10.70
CA LEU A 245 -7.84 -8.95 11.49
C LEU A 245 -8.32 -8.31 12.80
N LEU A 246 -7.59 -7.32 13.33
CA LEU A 246 -8.01 -6.57 14.52
C LEU A 246 -9.23 -5.70 14.23
N PRO A 247 -9.25 -4.85 13.17
CA PRO A 247 -10.42 -4.04 12.86
C PRO A 247 -11.57 -4.93 12.35
N ASP A 248 -12.75 -4.74 12.92
CA ASP A 248 -13.92 -5.55 12.56
C ASP A 248 -14.32 -5.44 11.08
N PRO A 249 -14.31 -4.25 10.42
CA PRO A 249 -14.59 -4.16 8.99
C PRO A 249 -13.61 -4.98 8.14
N SER A 250 -12.31 -4.88 8.43
CA SER A 250 -11.27 -5.59 7.68
C SER A 250 -11.35 -7.10 7.89
N ARG A 251 -11.55 -7.55 9.13
CA ARG A 251 -11.70 -8.98 9.44
C ARG A 251 -12.91 -9.60 8.75
N ARG A 252 -14.07 -8.92 8.79
CA ARG A 252 -15.28 -9.35 8.08
C ARG A 252 -15.05 -9.48 6.58
N TRP A 253 -14.41 -8.48 5.99
CA TRP A 253 -14.06 -8.50 4.59
C TRP A 253 -13.14 -9.68 4.24
N VAL A 254 -12.06 -9.91 5.02
CA VAL A 254 -11.15 -11.06 4.79
C VAL A 254 -11.91 -12.38 4.88
N ARG A 255 -12.77 -12.54 5.89
CA ARG A 255 -13.59 -13.76 6.03
C ARG A 255 -14.50 -13.96 4.83
N GLN A 256 -15.17 -12.91 4.38
CA GLN A 256 -16.06 -12.93 3.23
C GLN A 256 -15.29 -13.33 1.96
N GLN A 257 -14.13 -12.72 1.69
CA GLN A 257 -13.30 -13.06 0.53
C GLN A 257 -12.86 -14.53 0.56
N CYS A 258 -12.48 -15.05 1.73
CA CYS A 258 -12.14 -16.47 1.88
C CYS A 258 -13.33 -17.42 1.62
N ARG A 259 -14.57 -17.01 1.98
CA ARG A 259 -15.80 -17.79 1.73
C ARG A 259 -16.18 -17.79 0.25
N GLU A 260 -16.03 -16.64 -0.42
CA GLU A 260 -16.38 -16.47 -1.83
C GLU A 260 -15.33 -17.05 -2.79
N GLY A 261 -14.11 -17.27 -2.33
CA GLY A 261 -13.00 -17.74 -3.18
C GLY A 261 -12.48 -16.68 -4.14
N ASN A 262 -12.80 -15.41 -3.88
CA ASN A 262 -12.47 -14.24 -4.71
C ASN A 262 -11.02 -13.76 -4.49
N SER A 263 -10.05 -14.67 -4.53
CA SER A 263 -8.64 -14.29 -4.34
C SER A 263 -7.92 -14.04 -5.67
N SER A 264 -7.67 -12.78 -5.99
CA SER A 264 -6.44 -12.43 -6.71
C SER A 264 -5.25 -13.06 -5.97
N GLY A 265 -4.44 -13.87 -6.65
CA GLY A 265 -3.20 -14.43 -6.07
C GLY A 265 -3.35 -15.60 -5.08
N GLY A 266 -4.54 -16.12 -4.81
CA GLY A 266 -4.71 -17.32 -3.94
C GLY A 266 -4.62 -17.03 -2.43
N VAL A 267 -4.60 -15.76 -2.03
CA VAL A 267 -4.44 -15.32 -0.64
C VAL A 267 -5.69 -15.61 0.19
N TRP A 268 -6.86 -15.13 -0.26
CA TRP A 268 -8.13 -15.24 0.45
C TRP A 268 -8.83 -16.56 0.13
N THR A 269 -8.50 -17.60 0.89
CA THR A 269 -9.09 -18.93 0.68
C THR A 269 -9.49 -19.57 2.00
N GLU A 270 -10.53 -20.40 2.00
CA GLU A 270 -10.94 -21.17 3.18
C GLU A 270 -9.81 -22.01 3.81
N PRO A 271 -8.92 -22.66 3.03
CA PRO A 271 -7.72 -23.29 3.59
C PRO A 271 -6.80 -22.30 4.32
N ASN A 272 -6.54 -21.12 3.76
CA ASN A 272 -5.67 -20.12 4.41
C ASN A 272 -6.32 -19.56 5.68
N TRP A 273 -7.64 -19.32 5.69
CA TRP A 273 -8.38 -18.90 6.88
C TRP A 273 -8.18 -19.88 8.06
N ARG A 274 -8.36 -21.18 7.81
CA ARG A 274 -8.11 -22.23 8.81
C ARG A 274 -6.64 -22.27 9.22
N ARG A 275 -5.72 -22.14 8.27
CA ARG A 275 -4.28 -22.16 8.54
C ARG A 275 -3.83 -20.98 9.40
N TRP A 276 -4.34 -19.77 9.18
CA TRP A 276 -4.07 -18.63 10.04
C TRP A 276 -4.55 -18.87 11.47
N LYS A 277 -5.75 -19.44 11.66
CA LYS A 277 -6.25 -19.83 12.99
C LYS A 277 -5.33 -20.82 13.68
N GLU A 278 -4.84 -21.84 12.97
CA GLU A 278 -3.84 -22.78 13.50
C GLU A 278 -2.56 -22.06 13.92
N GLN A 279 -2.02 -21.20 13.06
CA GLN A 279 -0.80 -20.45 13.33
C GLN A 279 -0.94 -19.53 14.53
N PHE A 280 -2.02 -18.75 14.63
CA PHE A 280 -2.25 -17.91 15.81
C PHE A 280 -2.40 -18.71 17.11
N SER A 281 -2.99 -19.91 17.07
CA SER A 281 -3.00 -20.81 18.23
C SER A 281 -1.61 -21.32 18.60
N LEU A 282 -0.77 -21.65 17.62
CA LEU A 282 0.63 -22.04 17.87
C LEU A 282 1.42 -20.89 18.49
N PHE A 283 1.31 -19.69 17.91
CA PHE A 283 2.03 -18.51 18.38
C PHE A 283 1.60 -18.09 19.79
N ALA A 284 0.31 -18.23 20.13
CA ALA A 284 -0.17 -17.96 21.48
C ALA A 284 0.51 -18.83 22.56
N GLY A 285 0.95 -20.03 22.21
CA GLY A 285 1.66 -20.96 23.10
C GLY A 285 3.19 -20.95 23.01
N ASP A 286 3.77 -20.28 22.02
CA ASP A 286 5.22 -20.36 21.76
C ASP A 286 6.02 -19.43 22.69
N GLN A 287 6.67 -20.02 23.69
CA GLN A 287 7.45 -19.29 24.71
C GLN A 287 8.65 -18.53 24.14
N ARG A 288 9.07 -18.81 22.90
CA ARG A 288 10.13 -18.04 22.21
C ARG A 288 9.65 -16.67 21.75
N LEU A 289 8.34 -16.46 21.61
CA LEU A 289 7.74 -15.19 21.23
C LEU A 289 7.53 -14.29 22.47
N PRO A 290 7.63 -12.96 22.33
CA PRO A 290 7.29 -12.03 23.40
C PRO A 290 5.86 -12.19 23.92
N GLU A 291 5.62 -11.91 25.20
CA GLU A 291 4.28 -12.03 25.81
C GLU A 291 3.21 -11.24 25.07
N ALA A 292 3.51 -9.99 24.68
CA ALA A 292 2.59 -9.15 23.92
C ALA A 292 2.16 -9.80 22.59
N THR A 293 3.11 -10.41 21.86
CA THR A 293 2.84 -11.14 20.62
C THR A 293 1.95 -12.35 20.86
N ARG A 294 2.21 -13.13 21.93
CA ARG A 294 1.39 -14.30 22.29
C ARG A 294 -0.04 -13.89 22.64
N SER A 295 -0.20 -12.84 23.45
CA SER A 295 -1.52 -12.29 23.81
C SER A 295 -2.27 -11.76 22.58
N LEU A 296 -1.57 -11.08 21.67
CA LEU A 296 -2.14 -10.62 20.41
C LEU A 296 -2.62 -11.79 19.55
N ALA A 297 -1.80 -12.83 19.38
CA ALA A 297 -2.16 -14.03 18.63
C ALA A 297 -3.38 -14.74 19.23
N ALA A 298 -3.45 -14.88 20.56
CA ALA A 298 -4.60 -15.45 21.25
C ALA A 298 -5.89 -14.63 21.00
N SER A 299 -5.79 -13.30 21.08
CA SER A 299 -6.90 -12.38 20.81
C SER A 299 -7.38 -12.48 19.35
N LEU A 300 -6.45 -12.51 18.39
CA LEU A 300 -6.76 -12.68 16.97
C LEU A 300 -7.47 -14.00 16.71
N ARG A 301 -6.97 -15.10 17.27
CA ARG A 301 -7.60 -16.41 17.17
C ARG A 301 -9.05 -16.37 17.65
N HIS A 302 -9.29 -15.82 18.85
CA HIS A 302 -10.64 -15.72 19.40
C HIS A 302 -11.57 -14.87 18.53
N LYS A 303 -11.08 -13.74 17.99
CA LYS A 303 -11.85 -12.89 17.07
C LYS A 303 -12.20 -13.61 15.76
N MET A 304 -11.27 -14.39 15.21
CA MET A 304 -11.53 -15.20 14.01
C MET A 304 -12.54 -16.31 14.28
N ASP A 305 -12.49 -16.96 15.45
CA ASP A 305 -13.49 -17.97 15.85
C ASP A 305 -14.90 -17.35 15.96
N ALA A 306 -15.01 -16.14 16.53
CA ALA A 306 -16.27 -15.42 16.60
C ALA A 306 -16.84 -15.07 15.21
N GLU A 307 -15.98 -14.76 14.24
CA GLU A 307 -16.37 -14.45 12.85
C GLU A 307 -16.88 -15.68 12.08
N ASP A 308 -16.49 -16.89 12.49
CA ASP A 308 -17.03 -18.13 11.92
C ASP A 308 -18.44 -18.45 12.45
N GLY A 309 -18.79 -17.96 13.64
CA GLY A 309 -20.09 -18.14 14.27
C GLY A 309 -21.12 -17.05 13.93
N ALA A 310 -20.71 -16.01 13.20
CA ALA A 310 -21.55 -14.90 12.72
C ALA A 310 -21.90 -15.08 11.23
#